data_AF-A0A956EYJ3-F1
#
_entry.id   AF-A0A956EYJ3-F1
#
_cell.length_a   1.000
_cell.length_b   1.000
_cell.length_c   1.000
_cell.angle_alpha   90.00
_cell.angle_beta   90.00
_cell.angle_gamma   90.00
#
_symmetry.space_group_name_H-M   'P 1'
#
loop_
_entity.id
_entity.type
_entity.pdbx_description
1 polymer ?
#
loop_
_entity_poly.entity_id
_entity_poly.type
_entity_poly.pdbx_seq_one_letter_code
_entity_poly.pdbx_strand_id
1 'polypeptide(L)'
;FFDLDFGVEVGGERMSLLPLLLEALRGDKELSDHGSMVVLLPSGRFTQVPHARVKPLLDVLIELASGEPKAKHKVTRWQAMELAETLGLVSQTGRALRELRGTLTTLTALARPALPGEFLAKLRDYQWDGLAWLRLLAGHGIGAVLADDMGLGKTVQLLAHISVRKQLGEARGPSLVVAPTSVLVAWSEQLAEFAPSLKALVWHGAERHESEGEVTSQDIVLTSYALLQRDEALLTAIDWDLAILDEAQAIKNPKTATATVARKLKAQQRIAVTGTPIENHLGELWSQLHFTVPGALGSQRGFTAAFRNPIEKHGNGGRMEALRRRVAPLLLRRTKQDVAADLPAKTLITHHIDLGEGQRDLYEAVRKLVDGQVREEIARRGIALSRIIVLDALLKLRQVCCDPHLVKTARRWDAPSAKR
;
A
#
# COMPACT_ATOMS: atom_id res chain seq x y z
N PHE A 1 18.39 4.84 -8.86
CA PHE A 1 17.76 5.95 -9.62
C PHE A 1 18.43 6.05 -10.97
N PHE A 2 17.67 6.37 -12.02
CA PHE A 2 18.19 6.53 -13.39
C PHE A 2 18.11 8.00 -13.80
N ASP A 3 19.13 8.50 -14.48
CA ASP A 3 19.12 9.81 -15.14
C ASP A 3 18.49 9.64 -16.52
N LEU A 4 17.34 10.28 -16.75
CA LEU A 4 16.61 10.17 -18.00
C LEU A 4 16.66 11.51 -18.76
N ASP A 5 17.21 11.48 -19.98
CA ASP A 5 17.15 12.57 -20.95
C ASP A 5 16.08 12.23 -21.99
N PHE A 6 15.00 13.02 -22.03
CA PHE A 6 13.88 12.80 -22.94
C PHE A 6 14.24 13.37 -24.32
N GLY A 7 14.99 12.61 -25.11
CA GLY A 7 15.23 12.90 -26.52
C GLY A 7 14.25 12.14 -27.41
N VAL A 8 13.54 12.82 -28.31
CA VAL A 8 12.76 12.18 -29.40
C VAL A 8 13.38 12.46 -30.73
N GLU A 9 13.27 11.49 -31.63
CA GLU A 9 13.66 11.65 -33.02
C GLU A 9 12.43 12.03 -33.84
N VAL A 10 12.40 13.25 -34.35
CA VAL A 10 11.30 13.76 -35.15
C VAL A 10 11.88 14.24 -36.47
N GLY A 11 11.43 13.65 -37.58
CA GLY A 11 11.98 13.95 -38.91
C GLY A 11 13.46 13.60 -39.08
N GLY A 12 13.97 12.61 -38.34
CA GLY A 12 15.38 12.17 -38.38
C GLY A 12 16.32 13.03 -37.54
N GLU A 13 15.79 13.92 -36.70
CA GLU A 13 16.58 14.77 -35.82
C GLU A 13 16.22 14.50 -34.36
N ARG A 14 17.25 14.32 -33.52
CA ARG A 14 17.09 14.15 -32.08
C ARG A 14 16.91 15.50 -31.42
N MET A 15 15.80 15.67 -30.69
CA MET A 15 15.50 16.89 -29.94
C MET A 15 15.01 16.60 -28.53
N SER A 16 15.26 17.53 -27.60
CA SER A 16 14.72 17.43 -26.23
C SER A 16 13.21 17.67 -26.24
N LEU A 17 12.47 16.77 -25.62
CA LEU A 17 11.01 16.82 -25.48
C LEU A 17 10.56 17.95 -24.53
N LEU A 18 11.36 18.27 -23.52
CA LEU A 18 10.98 19.15 -22.41
C LEU A 18 10.53 20.57 -22.84
N PRO A 19 11.27 21.28 -23.71
CA PRO A 19 10.86 22.62 -24.18
C PRO A 19 9.54 22.63 -24.96
N LEU A 20 9.31 21.61 -25.81
CA LEU A 20 8.08 21.47 -26.60
C LEU A 20 6.85 21.24 -25.73
N LEU A 21 7.04 20.46 -24.67
CA LEU A 21 5.98 20.11 -23.73
C LEU A 21 5.63 21.31 -22.84
N LEU A 22 6.61 22.12 -22.46
CA LEU A 22 6.36 23.40 -21.77
C LEU A 22 5.58 24.38 -22.65
N GLU A 23 5.83 24.40 -23.96
CA GLU A 23 5.09 25.24 -24.91
C GLU A 23 3.65 24.75 -25.10
N ALA A 24 3.44 23.42 -25.18
CA ALA A 24 2.12 22.81 -25.19
C ALA A 24 1.32 23.08 -23.90
N LEU A 25 1.97 22.99 -22.73
CA LEU A 25 1.36 23.23 -21.42
C LEU A 25 0.95 24.70 -21.22
N ARG A 26 1.70 25.65 -21.79
CA ARG A 26 1.34 27.08 -21.76
C ARG A 26 0.07 27.40 -22.58
N GLY A 27 -0.38 26.49 -23.44
CA GLY A 27 -1.58 26.65 -24.26
C GLY A 27 -2.92 26.41 -23.55
N ASP A 28 -2.92 26.00 -22.27
CA ASP A 28 -4.08 25.87 -21.37
C ASP A 28 -5.31 25.10 -21.94
N LYS A 29 -5.09 24.22 -22.93
CA LYS A 29 -6.12 23.37 -23.53
C LYS A 29 -5.79 21.91 -23.29
N GLU A 30 -6.75 21.17 -22.72
CA GLU A 30 -6.75 19.71 -22.78
C GLU A 30 -6.59 19.28 -24.24
N LEU A 31 -5.49 18.59 -24.56
CA LEU A 31 -5.29 18.07 -25.91
C LEU A 31 -6.31 16.98 -26.19
N SER A 32 -7.11 17.18 -27.24
CA SER A 32 -8.03 16.17 -27.75
C SER A 32 -7.26 15.00 -28.36
N ASP A 33 -7.85 13.79 -28.32
CA ASP A 33 -7.22 12.56 -28.83
C ASP A 33 -7.05 12.54 -30.36
N HIS A 34 -7.72 13.44 -31.07
CA HIS A 34 -7.87 13.40 -32.53
C HIS A 34 -7.25 14.61 -33.25
N GLY A 35 -6.27 15.28 -32.64
CA GLY A 35 -5.59 16.44 -33.24
C GLY A 35 -4.10 16.22 -33.56
N SER A 36 -3.45 17.27 -34.06
CA SER A 36 -2.02 17.34 -34.29
C SER A 36 -1.50 18.73 -33.92
N MET A 37 -0.27 18.80 -33.42
CA MET A 37 0.40 20.06 -33.11
C MET A 37 1.62 20.25 -34.00
N VAL A 38 1.95 21.51 -34.30
CA VAL A 38 3.13 21.87 -35.10
C VAL A 38 4.31 22.11 -34.16
N VAL A 39 5.47 21.56 -34.51
CA VAL A 39 6.71 21.60 -33.71
C VAL A 39 7.87 22.09 -34.59
N LEU A 40 8.73 22.96 -34.05
CA LEU A 40 9.97 23.41 -34.69
C LEU A 40 11.15 22.49 -34.34
N LEU A 41 11.77 21.90 -35.37
CA LEU A 41 12.96 21.05 -35.25
C LEU A 41 14.24 21.90 -35.03
N PRO A 42 15.32 21.31 -34.46
CA PRO A 42 16.60 22.00 -34.32
C PRO A 42 17.19 22.52 -35.64
N SER A 43 16.89 21.87 -36.77
CA SER A 43 17.21 22.35 -38.12
C SER A 43 16.43 23.58 -38.59
N GLY A 44 15.46 24.08 -37.80
CA GLY A 44 14.57 25.17 -38.19
C GLY A 44 13.37 24.75 -39.04
N ARG A 45 13.16 23.44 -39.25
CA ARG A 45 12.02 22.90 -40.01
C ARG A 45 10.81 22.67 -39.11
N PHE A 46 9.60 22.92 -39.61
CA PHE A 46 8.36 22.60 -38.89
C PHE A 46 7.86 21.21 -39.27
N THR A 47 7.30 20.49 -38.29
CA THR A 47 6.68 19.18 -38.48
C THR A 47 5.41 19.03 -37.67
N GLN A 48 4.46 18.20 -38.13
CA GLN A 48 3.25 17.90 -37.39
C GLN A 48 3.42 16.64 -36.56
N VAL A 49 3.08 16.74 -35.28
CA VAL A 49 3.08 15.61 -34.34
C VAL A 49 1.64 15.34 -33.89
N PRO A 50 1.11 14.12 -34.13
CA PRO A 50 -0.24 13.76 -33.67
C PRO A 50 -0.36 13.86 -32.14
N HIS A 51 -1.47 14.40 -31.64
CA HIS A 51 -1.77 14.48 -30.20
C HIS A 51 -1.75 13.09 -29.55
N ALA A 52 -2.17 12.04 -30.27
CA ALA A 52 -2.11 10.66 -29.78
C ALA A 52 -0.68 10.22 -29.39
N ARG A 53 0.38 10.85 -29.94
CA ARG A 53 1.77 10.59 -29.54
C ARG A 53 2.26 11.50 -28.40
N VAL A 54 1.72 12.72 -28.28
CA VAL A 54 2.20 13.73 -27.33
C VAL A 54 1.41 13.72 -26.02
N LYS A 55 0.11 13.43 -26.06
CA LYS A 55 -0.77 13.44 -24.90
C LYS A 55 -0.33 12.44 -23.81
N PRO A 56 0.04 11.18 -24.13
CA PRO A 56 0.55 10.27 -23.11
C PRO A 56 1.88 10.75 -22.49
N LEU A 57 2.72 11.44 -23.28
CA LEU A 57 3.94 12.07 -22.79
C LEU A 57 3.65 13.21 -21.82
N LEU A 58 2.68 14.06 -22.15
CA LEU A 58 2.22 15.15 -21.30
C LEU A 58 1.64 14.64 -20.00
N ASP A 59 0.80 13.60 -20.01
CA ASP A 59 0.22 13.04 -18.79
C ASP A 59 1.30 12.53 -17.83
N VAL A 60 2.28 11.77 -18.35
CA VAL A 60 3.42 11.27 -17.56
C VAL A 60 4.29 12.42 -17.08
N LEU A 61 4.53 13.43 -17.91
CA LEU A 61 5.36 14.58 -17.53
C LEU A 61 4.65 15.53 -16.56
N ILE A 62 3.35 15.75 -16.64
CA ILE A 62 2.57 16.49 -15.64
C ILE A 62 2.67 15.78 -14.29
N GLU A 63 2.61 14.45 -14.31
CA GLU A 63 2.79 13.64 -13.11
C GLU A 63 4.21 13.73 -12.53
N LEU A 64 5.24 13.69 -13.39
CA LEU A 64 6.64 13.85 -13.00
C LEU A 64 6.99 15.30 -12.59
N ALA A 65 6.38 16.29 -13.25
CA ALA A 65 6.60 17.72 -13.11
C ALA A 65 5.67 18.38 -12.09
N SER A 66 5.07 17.60 -11.17
CA SER A 66 4.47 18.13 -9.94
C SER A 66 5.50 18.85 -9.00
N GLY A 67 6.66 19.24 -9.53
CA GLY A 67 7.77 19.99 -8.93
C GLY A 67 8.53 20.77 -10.02
N GLU A 68 9.55 21.55 -9.66
CA GLU A 68 10.22 22.48 -10.58
C GLU A 68 10.90 21.80 -11.78
N PRO A 69 10.88 22.42 -12.98
CA PRO A 69 11.52 21.87 -14.18
C PRO A 69 13.04 21.76 -14.01
N LYS A 70 13.63 20.60 -14.32
CA LYS A 70 15.09 20.39 -14.30
C LYS A 70 15.56 19.70 -15.58
N ALA A 71 16.77 20.03 -16.04
CA ALA A 71 17.36 19.44 -17.25
C ALA A 71 17.59 17.91 -17.15
N LYS A 72 17.68 17.36 -15.94
CA LYS A 72 17.72 15.93 -15.67
C LYS A 72 16.74 15.59 -14.55
N HIS A 73 15.85 14.64 -14.81
CA HIS A 73 14.93 14.13 -13.80
C HIS A 73 15.41 12.75 -13.32
N LYS A 74 15.55 12.59 -12.01
CA LYS A 74 15.73 11.27 -11.40
C LYS A 74 14.39 10.56 -11.40
N VAL A 75 14.30 9.46 -12.14
CA VAL A 75 13.09 8.62 -12.18
C VAL A 75 13.33 7.29 -11.47
N THR A 76 12.25 6.73 -10.94
CA THR A 76 12.26 5.37 -10.40
C THR A 76 12.22 4.35 -11.55
N ARG A 77 12.61 3.10 -11.25
CA ARG A 77 12.61 2.03 -12.25
C ARG A 77 11.21 1.82 -12.85
N TRP A 78 10.18 1.88 -12.01
CA TRP A 78 8.79 1.80 -12.42
C TRP A 78 8.39 2.93 -13.38
N GLN A 79 8.74 4.18 -13.06
CA GLN A 79 8.45 5.33 -13.93
C GLN A 79 9.15 5.21 -15.28
N ALA A 80 10.39 4.71 -15.31
CA ALA A 80 11.11 4.43 -16.56
C ALA A 80 10.42 3.35 -17.39
N MET A 81 9.84 2.33 -16.74
CA MET A 81 9.06 1.27 -17.36
C MET A 81 7.74 1.78 -17.95
N GLU A 82 6.96 2.56 -17.19
CA GLU A 82 5.71 3.19 -17.67
C GLU A 82 5.97 4.10 -18.87
N LEU A 83 7.04 4.91 -18.78
CA LEU A 83 7.42 5.80 -19.87
C LEU A 83 7.83 5.03 -21.13
N ALA A 84 8.68 4.01 -20.99
CA ALA A 84 9.17 3.23 -22.12
C ALA A 84 8.04 2.50 -22.85
N GLU A 85 7.07 1.98 -22.10
CA GLU A 85 5.86 1.37 -22.69
C GLU A 85 4.99 2.42 -23.39
N THR A 86 4.71 3.54 -22.72
CA THR A 86 3.89 4.64 -23.25
C THR A 86 4.45 5.22 -24.55
N LEU A 87 5.77 5.35 -24.61
CA LEU A 87 6.50 5.82 -25.79
C LEU A 87 6.65 4.76 -26.90
N GLY A 88 6.22 3.52 -26.66
CA GLY A 88 6.44 2.42 -27.60
C GLY A 88 7.92 2.11 -27.82
N LEU A 89 8.81 2.48 -26.87
CA LEU A 89 10.24 2.22 -27.01
C LEU A 89 10.46 0.70 -27.00
N VAL A 90 11.14 0.21 -28.04
CA VAL A 90 11.58 -1.20 -28.14
C VAL A 90 12.85 -1.41 -27.30
N SER A 91 12.85 -0.88 -26.07
CA SER A 91 13.91 -1.09 -25.09
C SER A 91 13.64 -2.33 -24.24
N GLN A 92 14.66 -2.85 -23.56
CA GLN A 92 14.47 -3.90 -22.55
C GLN A 92 13.48 -3.46 -21.45
N THR A 93 13.48 -2.16 -21.12
CA THR A 93 12.61 -1.54 -20.10
C THR A 93 11.13 -1.52 -20.51
N GLY A 94 10.81 -1.19 -21.77
CA GLY A 94 9.44 -1.21 -22.27
C GLY A 94 8.87 -2.63 -22.45
N ARG A 95 9.73 -3.62 -22.71
CA ARG A 95 9.34 -5.05 -22.74
C ARG A 95 8.99 -5.57 -21.36
N ALA A 96 9.77 -5.23 -20.34
CA ALA A 96 9.55 -5.69 -18.97
C ALA A 96 8.16 -5.31 -18.41
N LEU A 97 7.64 -4.10 -18.68
CA LEU A 97 6.32 -3.71 -18.17
C LEU A 97 5.17 -4.43 -18.90
N ARG A 98 5.30 -4.61 -20.21
CA ARG A 98 4.34 -5.39 -20.99
C ARG A 98 4.32 -6.84 -20.55
N GLU A 99 5.49 -7.42 -20.30
CA GLU A 99 5.64 -8.76 -19.74
C GLU A 99 4.99 -8.86 -18.37
N LEU A 100 5.28 -7.94 -17.45
CA LEU A 100 4.59 -7.87 -16.16
C LEU A 100 3.07 -7.84 -16.34
N ARG A 101 2.53 -6.85 -17.09
CA ARG A 101 1.09 -6.68 -17.32
C ARG A 101 0.42 -7.89 -17.96
N GLY A 102 1.04 -8.47 -18.99
CA GLY A 102 0.51 -9.66 -19.68
C GLY A 102 0.62 -10.95 -18.86
N THR A 103 1.59 -11.01 -17.94
CA THR A 103 1.75 -12.16 -17.05
C THR A 103 0.74 -12.14 -15.90
N LEU A 104 0.32 -10.94 -15.48
CA LEU A 104 -0.71 -10.77 -14.44
C LEU A 104 -2.12 -11.12 -14.90
N THR A 105 -2.40 -10.99 -16.20
CA THR A 105 -3.66 -11.50 -16.75
C THR A 105 -3.72 -13.02 -16.76
N THR A 106 -2.59 -13.71 -16.55
CA THR A 106 -2.48 -15.17 -16.54
C THR A 106 -1.57 -15.63 -15.39
N LEU A 107 -1.88 -15.23 -14.15
CA LEU A 107 -1.08 -15.59 -12.96
C LEU A 107 -0.81 -17.10 -12.85
N THR A 108 -1.76 -17.93 -13.28
CA THR A 108 -1.66 -19.40 -13.28
C THR A 108 -0.63 -19.94 -14.28
N ALA A 109 -0.19 -19.14 -15.26
CA ALA A 109 0.85 -19.51 -16.22
C ALA A 109 2.27 -19.19 -15.73
N LEU A 110 2.41 -18.56 -14.57
CA LEU A 110 3.71 -18.31 -13.97
C LEU A 110 4.39 -19.61 -13.54
N ALA A 111 5.68 -19.72 -13.84
CA ALA A 111 6.48 -20.85 -13.41
C ALA A 111 6.55 -20.90 -11.88
N ARG A 112 6.10 -22.02 -11.30
CA ARG A 112 6.20 -22.29 -9.86
C ARG A 112 7.67 -22.59 -9.52
N PRO A 113 8.30 -21.83 -8.61
CA PRO A 113 9.68 -22.13 -8.20
C PRO A 113 9.74 -23.46 -7.43
N ALA A 114 10.88 -24.14 -7.46
CA ALA A 114 11.12 -25.22 -6.51
C ALA A 114 11.29 -24.64 -5.10
N LEU A 115 10.60 -25.23 -4.12
CA LEU A 115 10.81 -24.92 -2.70
C LEU A 115 12.00 -25.74 -2.17
N PRO A 116 12.72 -25.26 -1.15
CA PRO A 116 13.74 -26.04 -0.47
C PRO A 116 13.13 -27.29 0.18
N GLY A 117 13.88 -28.37 0.28
CA GLY A 117 13.41 -29.60 0.94
C GLY A 117 13.08 -29.39 2.42
N GLU A 118 13.68 -28.38 3.03
CA GLU A 118 13.48 -27.97 4.42
C GLU A 118 12.27 -27.05 4.63
N PHE A 119 11.57 -26.64 3.56
CA PHE A 119 10.31 -25.91 3.67
C PHE A 119 9.16 -26.91 3.80
N LEU A 120 8.53 -26.93 4.97
CA LEU A 120 7.61 -28.01 5.38
C LEU A 120 6.14 -27.73 5.02
N ALA A 121 5.79 -26.49 4.71
CA ALA A 121 4.43 -26.13 4.36
C ALA A 121 4.04 -26.62 2.95
N LYS A 122 2.83 -27.17 2.83
CA LYS A 122 2.20 -27.45 1.53
C LYS A 122 1.40 -26.22 1.08
N LEU A 123 1.87 -25.55 0.03
CA LEU A 123 1.16 -24.42 -0.56
C LEU A 123 -0.05 -24.90 -1.37
N ARG A 124 -1.18 -24.21 -1.20
CA ARG A 124 -2.36 -24.32 -2.08
C ARG A 124 -2.07 -23.67 -3.44
N ASP A 125 -2.85 -23.99 -4.47
CA ASP A 125 -2.61 -23.46 -5.83
C ASP A 125 -2.57 -21.93 -5.89
N TYR A 126 -3.51 -21.25 -5.24
CA TYR A 126 -3.46 -19.79 -5.18
C TYR A 126 -2.22 -19.29 -4.41
N GLN A 127 -1.72 -20.01 -3.40
CA GLN A 127 -0.51 -19.61 -2.68
C GLN A 127 0.73 -19.74 -3.59
N TRP A 128 0.76 -20.74 -4.47
CA TRP A 128 1.76 -20.84 -5.53
C TRP A 128 1.72 -19.66 -6.49
N ASP A 129 0.53 -19.25 -6.94
CA ASP A 129 0.38 -18.09 -7.83
C ASP A 129 0.89 -16.81 -7.16
N GLY A 130 0.62 -16.64 -5.86
CA GLY A 130 1.10 -15.49 -5.10
C GLY A 130 2.62 -15.49 -4.91
N LEU A 131 3.22 -16.66 -4.64
CA LEU A 131 4.68 -16.82 -4.59
C LEU A 131 5.32 -16.49 -5.94
N ALA A 132 4.78 -17.02 -7.04
CA ALA A 132 5.31 -16.79 -8.38
C ALA A 132 5.20 -15.30 -8.77
N TRP A 133 4.09 -14.65 -8.38
CA TRP A 133 3.89 -13.21 -8.55
C TRP A 133 4.93 -12.37 -7.76
N LEU A 134 5.16 -12.70 -6.49
CA LEU A 134 6.18 -12.03 -5.67
C LEU A 134 7.58 -12.14 -6.29
N ARG A 135 7.93 -13.32 -6.82
CA ARG A 135 9.20 -13.56 -7.50
C ARG A 135 9.33 -12.80 -8.81
N LEU A 136 8.27 -12.76 -9.62
CA LEU A 136 8.24 -11.97 -10.85
C LEU A 136 8.58 -10.50 -10.57
N LEU A 137 7.90 -9.89 -9.60
CA LEU A 137 8.16 -8.50 -9.20
C LEU A 137 9.59 -8.33 -8.65
N ALA A 138 10.07 -9.29 -7.86
CA ALA A 138 11.44 -9.28 -7.33
C ALA A 138 12.50 -9.30 -8.43
N GLY A 139 12.30 -10.09 -9.50
CA GLY A 139 13.20 -10.16 -10.66
C GLY A 139 13.38 -8.80 -11.37
N HIS A 140 12.37 -7.94 -11.28
CA HIS A 140 12.43 -6.57 -11.79
C HIS A 140 12.77 -5.52 -10.72
N GLY A 141 13.06 -5.92 -9.48
CA GLY A 141 13.32 -5.01 -8.36
C GLY A 141 12.11 -4.12 -8.05
N ILE A 142 10.90 -4.67 -8.19
CA ILE A 142 9.63 -3.99 -7.96
C ILE A 142 9.01 -4.54 -6.66
N GLY A 143 8.52 -3.64 -5.81
CA GLY A 143 7.78 -3.98 -4.61
C GLY A 143 6.34 -4.45 -4.88
N ALA A 144 5.68 -4.93 -3.84
CA ALA A 144 4.39 -5.62 -3.97
C ALA A 144 3.41 -5.25 -2.85
N VAL A 145 2.12 -5.21 -3.15
CA VAL A 145 1.03 -5.15 -2.16
C VAL A 145 0.26 -6.47 -2.18
N LEU A 146 0.51 -7.33 -1.20
CA LEU A 146 -0.20 -8.60 -1.03
C LEU A 146 -1.44 -8.35 -0.17
N ALA A 147 -2.57 -8.21 -0.86
CA ALA A 147 -3.86 -7.77 -0.33
C ALA A 147 -4.92 -8.88 -0.25
N ASP A 148 -4.49 -10.15 -0.18
CA ASP A 148 -5.40 -11.30 0.00
C ASP A 148 -6.20 -11.20 1.30
N ASP A 149 -7.42 -11.73 1.28
CA ASP A 149 -8.29 -11.82 2.46
C ASP A 149 -7.59 -12.46 3.66
N MET A 150 -7.99 -12.03 4.87
CA MET A 150 -7.46 -12.58 6.12
C MET A 150 -7.76 -14.09 6.23
N GLY A 151 -6.72 -14.88 6.50
CA GLY A 151 -6.81 -16.34 6.61
C GLY A 151 -6.45 -17.11 5.32
N LEU A 152 -6.10 -16.44 4.22
CA LEU A 152 -5.60 -17.12 3.01
C LEU A 152 -4.13 -17.56 3.11
N GLY A 153 -3.46 -17.33 4.23
CA GLY A 153 -2.05 -17.72 4.43
C GLY A 153 -1.09 -16.81 3.69
N LYS A 154 -1.06 -15.52 4.05
CA LYS A 154 -0.09 -14.55 3.50
C LYS A 154 1.31 -14.79 4.07
N THR A 155 1.42 -15.09 5.36
CA THR A 155 2.68 -15.39 6.05
C THR A 155 3.40 -16.59 5.43
N VAL A 156 2.71 -17.71 5.17
CA VAL A 156 3.34 -18.88 4.52
C VAL A 156 3.83 -18.58 3.10
N GLN A 157 3.15 -17.73 2.34
CA GLN A 157 3.61 -17.28 1.01
C GLN A 157 4.89 -16.43 1.13
N LEU A 158 4.99 -15.58 2.15
CA LEU A 158 6.17 -14.75 2.40
C LEU A 158 7.37 -15.58 2.87
N LEU A 159 7.14 -16.55 3.78
CA LEU A 159 8.17 -17.49 4.21
C LEU A 159 8.68 -18.31 3.02
N ALA A 160 7.78 -18.81 2.16
CA ALA A 160 8.16 -19.49 0.93
C ALA A 160 9.02 -18.59 0.02
N HIS A 161 8.66 -17.32 -0.12
CA HIS A 161 9.44 -16.35 -0.92
C HIS A 161 10.85 -16.14 -0.35
N ILE A 162 10.98 -15.95 0.96
CA ILE A 162 12.28 -15.82 1.64
C ILE A 162 13.11 -17.09 1.45
N SER A 163 12.51 -18.26 1.67
CA SER A 163 13.14 -19.57 1.52
C SER A 163 13.69 -19.81 0.11
N VAL A 164 12.90 -19.50 -0.93
CA VAL A 164 13.34 -19.66 -2.33
C VAL A 164 14.46 -18.69 -2.66
N ARG A 165 14.38 -17.42 -2.23
CA ARG A 165 15.44 -16.43 -2.46
C ARG A 165 16.77 -16.85 -1.81
N LYS A 166 16.71 -17.41 -0.60
CA LYS A 166 17.89 -17.97 0.09
C LYS A 166 18.47 -19.15 -0.68
N GLN A 167 17.65 -20.12 -1.08
CA GLN A 167 18.09 -21.32 -1.80
C GLN A 167 18.76 -21.00 -3.14
N LEU A 168 18.26 -20.00 -3.86
CA LEU A 168 18.80 -19.59 -5.15
C LEU A 168 20.00 -18.64 -5.04
N GLY A 169 20.45 -18.28 -3.83
CA GLY A 169 21.51 -17.30 -3.63
C GLY A 169 21.14 -15.88 -4.09
N GLU A 170 19.85 -15.58 -4.20
CA GLU A 170 19.34 -14.27 -4.62
C GLU A 170 19.27 -13.27 -3.46
N ALA A 171 19.31 -13.77 -2.22
CA ALA A 171 19.22 -12.97 -1.00
C ALA A 171 20.44 -12.06 -0.84
N ARG A 172 20.21 -10.75 -0.72
CA ARG A 172 21.26 -9.73 -0.50
C ARG A 172 21.13 -9.10 0.89
N GLY A 173 21.33 -9.92 1.93
CA GLY A 173 21.18 -9.55 3.33
C GLY A 173 19.95 -10.22 3.99
N PRO A 174 19.67 -9.90 5.27
CA PRO A 174 18.50 -10.40 5.97
C PRO A 174 17.19 -9.82 5.40
N SER A 175 16.07 -10.48 5.67
CA SER A 175 14.73 -9.94 5.46
C SER A 175 14.19 -9.31 6.74
N LEU A 176 13.71 -8.07 6.67
CA LEU A 176 13.03 -7.41 7.78
C LEU A 176 11.51 -7.62 7.68
N VAL A 177 10.90 -8.10 8.75
CA VAL A 177 9.44 -8.12 8.92
C VAL A 177 9.06 -7.16 10.04
N VAL A 178 8.22 -6.19 9.72
CA VAL A 178 7.64 -5.25 10.69
C VAL A 178 6.16 -5.57 10.83
N ALA A 179 5.73 -5.91 12.04
CA ALA A 179 4.34 -6.30 12.33
C ALA A 179 3.82 -5.63 13.61
N PRO A 180 2.52 -5.68 13.91
CA PRO A 180 2.04 -5.34 15.25
C PRO A 180 2.67 -6.28 16.29
N THR A 181 2.98 -5.77 17.49
CA THR A 181 3.66 -6.55 18.53
C THR A 181 2.96 -7.89 18.85
N SER A 182 1.63 -7.91 18.83
CA SER A 182 0.82 -9.11 19.06
C SER A 182 0.97 -10.19 17.99
N VAL A 183 1.45 -9.85 16.80
CA VAL A 183 1.58 -10.77 15.65
C VAL A 183 3.00 -11.36 15.56
N LEU A 184 3.98 -10.79 16.28
CA LEU A 184 5.37 -11.28 16.27
C LEU A 184 5.47 -12.73 16.75
N VAL A 185 4.69 -13.11 17.77
CA VAL A 185 4.65 -14.48 18.29
C VAL A 185 4.15 -15.45 17.21
N ALA A 186 3.05 -15.11 16.54
CA ALA A 186 2.48 -15.92 15.46
C ALA A 186 3.45 -16.06 14.27
N TRP A 187 4.22 -15.01 13.95
CA TRP A 187 5.29 -15.10 12.95
C TRP A 187 6.37 -16.10 13.34
N SER A 188 6.86 -16.04 14.58
CA SER A 188 7.88 -16.97 15.08
C SER A 188 7.38 -18.42 15.09
N GLU A 189 6.14 -18.65 15.52
CA GLU A 189 5.52 -19.98 15.52
C GLU A 189 5.40 -20.55 14.10
N GLN A 190 4.89 -19.77 13.15
CA GLN A 190 4.76 -20.21 11.76
C GLN A 190 6.11 -20.39 11.05
N LEU A 191 7.13 -19.60 11.41
CA LEU A 191 8.47 -19.80 10.91
C LEU A 191 9.03 -21.14 11.38
N ALA A 192 8.89 -21.46 12.67
CA ALA A 192 9.32 -22.74 13.22
C ALA A 192 8.56 -23.93 12.60
N GLU A 193 7.26 -23.76 12.31
CA GLU A 193 6.42 -24.79 11.69
C GLU A 193 6.76 -25.00 10.20
N PHE A 194 6.88 -23.92 9.42
CA PHE A 194 6.92 -24.00 7.96
C PHE A 194 8.31 -23.90 7.36
N ALA A 195 9.24 -23.20 8.02
CA ALA A 195 10.58 -22.91 7.50
C ALA A 195 11.65 -22.96 8.61
N PRO A 196 11.79 -24.08 9.35
CA PRO A 196 12.70 -24.18 10.50
C PRO A 196 14.19 -24.02 10.15
N SER A 197 14.56 -24.08 8.86
CA SER A 197 15.92 -23.84 8.38
C SER A 197 16.29 -22.35 8.24
N LEU A 198 15.33 -21.45 8.40
CA LEU A 198 15.58 -20.00 8.43
C LEU A 198 15.95 -19.56 9.85
N LYS A 199 17.09 -18.89 9.99
CA LYS A 199 17.52 -18.26 11.23
C LYS A 199 16.77 -16.94 11.42
N ALA A 200 16.14 -16.78 12.58
CA ALA A 200 15.33 -15.62 12.89
C ALA A 200 15.78 -14.95 14.18
N LEU A 201 15.83 -13.62 14.16
CA LEU A 201 16.01 -12.79 15.35
C LEU A 201 14.74 -11.99 15.61
N VAL A 202 14.21 -12.08 16.83
CA VAL A 202 13.13 -11.20 17.29
C VAL A 202 13.77 -9.96 17.91
N TRP A 203 13.78 -8.86 17.15
CA TRP A 203 14.25 -7.55 17.62
C TRP A 203 13.17 -6.91 18.50
N HIS A 204 13.15 -7.29 19.78
CA HIS A 204 12.18 -6.80 20.76
C HIS A 204 12.78 -6.79 22.18
N GLY A 205 12.17 -6.02 23.09
CA GLY A 205 12.59 -5.95 24.49
C GLY A 205 13.64 -4.87 24.77
N ALA A 206 13.97 -4.70 26.06
CA ALA A 206 14.92 -3.67 26.49
C ALA A 206 16.36 -4.00 26.05
N GLU A 207 16.73 -5.28 26.11
CA GLU A 207 18.09 -5.80 25.88
C GLU A 207 18.40 -6.06 24.39
N ARG A 208 17.48 -5.76 23.46
CA ARG A 208 17.63 -6.05 22.02
C ARG A 208 18.93 -5.56 21.37
N HIS A 209 19.53 -4.49 21.91
CA HIS A 209 20.79 -3.94 21.41
C HIS A 209 21.99 -4.85 21.67
N GLU A 210 21.90 -5.81 22.60
CA GLU A 210 22.94 -6.82 22.81
C GLU A 210 23.10 -7.74 21.61
N SER A 211 22.01 -7.99 20.87
CA SER A 211 21.99 -8.80 19.64
C SER A 211 22.25 -7.98 18.36
N GLU A 212 22.66 -6.71 18.46
CA GLU A 212 22.93 -5.84 17.30
C GLU A 212 23.96 -6.44 16.33
N GLY A 213 25.01 -7.06 16.86
CA GLY A 213 26.04 -7.73 16.06
C GLY A 213 25.55 -8.95 15.29
N GLU A 214 24.41 -9.52 15.67
CA GLU A 214 23.87 -10.74 15.05
C GLU A 214 22.93 -10.43 13.88
N VAL A 215 22.38 -9.23 13.81
CA VAL A 215 21.28 -8.84 12.89
C VAL A 215 21.56 -9.22 11.44
N THR A 216 22.78 -8.97 10.95
CA THR A 216 23.17 -9.23 9.55
C THR A 216 23.45 -10.70 9.25
N SER A 217 23.61 -11.54 10.28
CA SER A 217 23.85 -12.99 10.14
C SER A 217 22.56 -13.82 10.08
N GLN A 218 21.42 -13.18 10.30
CA GLN A 218 20.09 -13.82 10.30
C GLN A 218 19.52 -13.88 8.88
N ASP A 219 18.57 -14.79 8.66
CA ASP A 219 17.77 -14.78 7.45
C ASP A 219 16.57 -13.83 7.58
N ILE A 220 16.00 -13.75 8.80
CA ILE A 220 14.82 -12.94 9.11
C ILE A 220 15.04 -12.16 10.41
N VAL A 221 14.63 -10.89 10.40
CA VAL A 221 14.54 -10.04 11.60
C VAL A 221 13.08 -9.62 11.78
N LEU A 222 12.49 -9.99 12.91
CA LEU A 222 11.11 -9.65 13.28
C LEU A 222 11.11 -8.46 14.23
N THR A 223 10.38 -7.40 13.93
CA THR A 223 10.28 -6.21 14.80
C THR A 223 8.89 -5.59 14.79
N SER A 224 8.62 -4.70 15.75
CA SER A 224 7.35 -3.98 15.81
C SER A 224 7.42 -2.61 15.13
N TYR A 225 6.26 -2.08 14.72
CA TYR A 225 6.18 -0.70 14.18
C TYR A 225 6.67 0.37 15.16
N ALA A 226 6.52 0.16 16.47
CA ALA A 226 7.02 1.09 17.48
C ALA A 226 8.55 1.09 17.51
N LEU A 227 9.17 -0.10 17.40
CA LEU A 227 10.62 -0.24 17.38
C LEU A 227 11.23 0.19 16.05
N LEU A 228 10.50 0.06 14.94
CA LEU A 228 10.92 0.64 13.66
C LEU A 228 11.21 2.14 13.79
N GLN A 229 10.35 2.88 14.49
CA GLN A 229 10.59 4.30 14.76
C GLN A 229 11.73 4.52 15.76
N ARG A 230 11.69 3.78 16.88
CA ARG A 230 12.63 3.98 17.99
C ARG A 230 14.07 3.71 17.59
N ASP A 231 14.28 2.70 16.75
CA ASP A 231 15.61 2.22 16.32
C ASP A 231 15.87 2.55 14.84
N GLU A 232 15.29 3.65 14.35
CA GLU A 232 15.39 4.11 12.95
C GLU A 232 16.84 4.11 12.44
N ALA A 233 17.78 4.66 13.23
CA ALA A 233 19.17 4.83 12.82
C ALA A 233 19.83 3.49 12.44
N LEU A 234 19.58 2.44 13.23
CA LEU A 234 20.10 1.10 12.98
C LEU A 234 19.37 0.43 11.81
N LEU A 235 18.04 0.41 11.84
CA LEU A 235 17.24 -0.34 10.88
C LEU A 235 17.30 0.25 9.46
N THR A 236 17.55 1.55 9.32
CA THR A 236 17.72 2.21 8.00
C THR A 236 19.16 2.20 7.49
N ALA A 237 20.14 1.87 8.35
CA ALA A 237 21.52 1.70 7.94
C ALA A 237 21.74 0.39 7.16
N ILE A 238 21.02 -0.67 7.55
CA ILE A 238 21.12 -2.01 6.98
C ILE A 238 20.50 -2.06 5.56
N ASP A 239 21.20 -2.75 4.66
CA ASP A 239 20.66 -3.15 3.36
C ASP A 239 19.93 -4.49 3.49
N TRP A 240 18.61 -4.45 3.38
CA TRP A 240 17.76 -5.62 3.51
C TRP A 240 17.57 -6.33 2.16
N ASP A 241 17.40 -7.64 2.18
CA ASP A 241 16.91 -8.36 1.00
C ASP A 241 15.43 -8.00 0.76
N LEU A 242 14.60 -8.24 1.76
CA LEU A 242 13.19 -7.86 1.78
C LEU A 242 12.89 -6.92 2.96
N ALA A 243 12.03 -5.93 2.73
CA ALA A 243 11.37 -5.18 3.80
C ALA A 243 9.86 -5.39 3.71
N ILE A 244 9.32 -6.14 4.67
CA ILE A 244 7.94 -6.60 4.71
C ILE A 244 7.22 -5.84 5.82
N LEU A 245 6.12 -5.17 5.48
CA LEU A 245 5.22 -4.54 6.45
C LEU A 245 3.95 -5.37 6.54
N ASP A 246 3.80 -6.11 7.63
CA ASP A 246 2.57 -6.86 7.93
C ASP A 246 1.54 -5.99 8.63
N GLU A 247 0.27 -6.18 8.30
CA GLU A 247 -0.81 -5.26 8.67
C GLU A 247 -0.49 -3.80 8.27
N ALA A 248 -0.16 -3.61 6.99
CA ALA A 248 0.33 -2.36 6.41
C ALA A 248 -0.62 -1.15 6.56
N GLN A 249 -1.86 -1.33 7.03
CA GLN A 249 -2.70 -0.22 7.48
C GLN A 249 -2.05 0.60 8.61
N ALA A 250 -1.06 0.07 9.31
CA ALA A 250 -0.23 0.82 10.26
C ALA A 250 0.46 2.04 9.62
N ILE A 251 0.71 2.01 8.30
CA ILE A 251 1.28 3.13 7.53
C ILE A 251 0.25 3.84 6.64
N LYS A 252 -1.05 3.69 6.88
CA LYS A 252 -2.12 4.25 6.02
C LYS A 252 -2.08 5.78 5.88
N ASN A 253 -1.57 6.47 6.91
CA ASN A 253 -1.30 7.90 6.84
C ASN A 253 0.18 8.15 6.52
N PRO A 254 0.52 8.69 5.34
CA PRO A 254 1.90 8.84 4.91
C PRO A 254 2.71 9.86 5.73
N LYS A 255 2.05 10.74 6.49
CA LYS A 255 2.69 11.78 7.31
C LYS A 255 3.12 11.28 8.69
N THR A 256 2.78 10.05 9.07
CA THR A 256 3.18 9.51 10.38
C THR A 256 4.68 9.27 10.43
N ALA A 257 5.25 9.28 11.64
CA ALA A 257 6.63 8.89 11.87
C ALA A 257 6.90 7.47 11.34
N THR A 258 6.04 6.49 11.66
CA THR A 258 6.13 5.11 11.14
C THR A 258 6.26 5.08 9.62
N ALA A 259 5.34 5.72 8.90
CA ALA A 259 5.34 5.68 7.44
C ALA A 259 6.58 6.39 6.87
N THR A 260 7.05 7.44 7.53
CA THR A 260 8.25 8.17 7.13
C THR A 260 9.52 7.34 7.30
N VAL A 261 9.66 6.65 8.43
CA VAL A 261 10.80 5.75 8.67
C VAL A 261 10.76 4.54 7.76
N ALA A 262 9.60 3.91 7.59
CA ALA A 262 9.44 2.75 6.71
C ALA A 262 9.92 3.05 5.28
N ARG A 263 9.66 4.24 4.75
CA ARG A 263 10.13 4.65 3.40
C ARG A 263 11.64 4.79 3.28
N LYS A 264 12.36 5.00 4.38
CA LYS A 264 13.82 5.11 4.42
C LYS A 264 14.53 3.76 4.40
N LEU A 265 13.82 2.66 4.67
CA LEU A 265 14.38 1.31 4.63
C LEU A 265 14.96 1.00 3.24
N LYS A 266 16.20 0.52 3.21
CA LYS A 266 16.87 0.09 1.98
C LYS A 266 16.60 -1.39 1.80
N ALA A 267 15.88 -1.78 0.75
CA ALA A 267 15.59 -3.18 0.49
C ALA A 267 15.62 -3.48 -1.02
N GLN A 268 16.00 -4.70 -1.41
CA GLN A 268 15.89 -5.13 -2.82
C GLN A 268 14.42 -5.18 -3.25
N GLN A 269 13.55 -5.63 -2.34
CA GLN A 269 12.10 -5.61 -2.55
C GLN A 269 11.36 -5.17 -1.28
N ARG A 270 10.35 -4.33 -1.46
CA ARG A 270 9.48 -3.85 -0.38
C ARG A 270 8.09 -4.41 -0.55
N ILE A 271 7.55 -5.06 0.48
CA ILE A 271 6.25 -5.74 0.43
C ILE A 271 5.34 -5.17 1.51
N ALA A 272 4.15 -4.75 1.13
CA ALA A 272 3.08 -4.41 2.06
C ALA A 272 2.06 -5.54 2.08
N VAL A 273 1.66 -5.98 3.27
CA VAL A 273 0.76 -7.10 3.49
C VAL A 273 -0.43 -6.59 4.30
N THR A 274 -1.65 -6.77 3.80
CA THR A 274 -2.85 -6.28 4.51
C THR A 274 -4.10 -7.00 4.01
N GLY A 275 -5.07 -7.27 4.88
CA GLY A 275 -6.39 -7.75 4.43
C GLY A 275 -7.29 -6.64 3.88
N THR A 276 -6.97 -5.38 4.18
CA THR A 276 -7.82 -4.22 3.90
C THR A 276 -6.96 -3.09 3.34
N PRO A 277 -6.57 -3.16 2.06
CA PRO A 277 -5.69 -2.14 1.46
C PRO A 277 -6.31 -0.75 1.42
N ILE A 278 -7.65 -0.66 1.50
CA ILE A 278 -8.42 0.58 1.59
C ILE A 278 -9.49 0.37 2.66
N GLU A 279 -9.44 1.15 3.73
CA GLU A 279 -10.46 1.22 4.79
C GLU A 279 -11.38 2.42 4.57
N ASN A 280 -10.81 3.61 4.36
CA ASN A 280 -11.57 4.87 4.38
C ASN A 280 -11.49 5.64 3.07
N HIS A 281 -10.29 5.72 2.47
CA HIS A 281 -10.07 6.55 1.29
C HIS A 281 -8.85 6.09 0.47
N LEU A 282 -8.81 6.41 -0.82
CA LEU A 282 -7.76 6.06 -1.78
C LEU A 282 -6.36 6.55 -1.39
N GLY A 283 -6.26 7.56 -0.52
CA GLY A 283 -4.97 8.01 0.02
C GLY A 283 -4.22 6.93 0.81
N GLU A 284 -4.91 5.90 1.31
CA GLU A 284 -4.29 4.79 2.05
C GLU A 284 -3.55 3.85 1.09
N LEU A 285 -4.17 3.54 -0.05
CA LEU A 285 -3.53 2.82 -1.16
C LEU A 285 -2.30 3.57 -1.67
N TRP A 286 -2.40 4.90 -1.81
CA TRP A 286 -1.25 5.73 -2.18
C TRP A 286 -0.10 5.57 -1.17
N SER A 287 -0.39 5.59 0.13
CA SER A 287 0.64 5.44 1.16
C SER A 287 1.37 4.09 1.08
N GLN A 288 0.63 3.01 0.88
CA GLN A 288 1.19 1.66 0.74
C GLN A 288 2.07 1.55 -0.51
N LEU A 289 1.57 2.00 -1.67
CA LEU A 289 2.34 1.98 -2.92
C LEU A 289 3.53 2.93 -2.90
N HIS A 290 3.43 4.05 -2.17
CA HIS A 290 4.56 4.96 -2.02
C HIS A 290 5.71 4.34 -1.20
N PHE A 291 5.42 3.39 -0.30
CA PHE A 291 6.43 2.57 0.35
C PHE A 291 6.98 1.48 -0.59
N THR A 292 6.10 0.66 -1.19
CA THR A 292 6.50 -0.53 -1.95
C THR A 292 7.13 -0.20 -3.31
N VAL A 293 6.52 0.73 -4.06
CA VAL A 293 6.95 1.13 -5.40
C VAL A 293 6.94 2.67 -5.50
N PRO A 294 7.96 3.34 -4.93
CA PRO A 294 8.04 4.80 -4.97
C PRO A 294 7.89 5.36 -6.39
N GLY A 295 7.04 6.38 -6.53
CA GLY A 295 6.76 7.04 -7.80
C GLY A 295 5.68 6.38 -8.66
N ALA A 296 5.15 5.20 -8.30
CA ALA A 296 4.12 4.50 -9.08
C ALA A 296 2.79 5.24 -9.19
N LEU A 297 2.50 6.15 -8.25
CA LEU A 297 1.30 6.99 -8.25
C LEU A 297 1.65 8.49 -8.16
N GLY A 298 2.89 8.85 -8.51
CA GLY A 298 3.37 10.22 -8.44
C GLY A 298 3.36 10.82 -7.03
N SER A 299 3.31 12.15 -6.97
CA SER A 299 3.25 12.90 -5.70
C SER A 299 1.88 12.77 -5.03
N GLN A 300 1.80 12.94 -3.70
CA GLN A 300 0.53 12.88 -2.97
C GLN A 300 -0.48 13.93 -3.47
N ARG A 301 0.00 15.13 -3.80
CA ARG A 301 -0.83 16.22 -4.34
C ARG A 301 -1.34 15.86 -5.73
N GLY A 302 -0.46 15.40 -6.61
CA GLY A 302 -0.80 14.94 -7.96
C GLY A 302 -1.83 13.81 -7.94
N PHE A 303 -1.60 12.77 -7.13
CA PHE A 303 -2.54 11.67 -6.93
C PHE A 303 -3.91 12.16 -6.44
N THR A 304 -3.91 13.13 -5.51
CA THR A 304 -5.17 13.67 -4.97
C THR A 304 -5.98 14.39 -6.04
N ALA A 305 -5.32 15.18 -6.89
CA ALA A 305 -5.97 15.91 -7.97
C ALA A 305 -6.39 14.98 -9.13
N ALA A 306 -5.53 14.04 -9.53
CA ALA A 306 -5.75 13.20 -10.70
C ALA A 306 -6.70 12.01 -10.45
N PHE A 307 -6.70 11.45 -9.24
CA PHE A 307 -7.47 10.24 -8.92
C PHE A 307 -8.41 10.44 -7.74
N ARG A 308 -7.89 10.82 -6.56
CA ARG A 308 -8.69 10.80 -5.32
C ARG A 308 -9.95 11.68 -5.40
N ASN A 309 -9.80 12.97 -5.66
CA ASN A 309 -10.94 13.90 -5.71
C ASN A 309 -11.92 13.53 -6.86
N PRO A 310 -11.46 13.28 -8.11
CA PRO A 310 -12.33 12.81 -9.19
C PRO A 310 -13.15 11.57 -8.83
N ILE A 311 -12.54 10.58 -8.15
CA ILE A 311 -13.22 9.33 -7.82
C ILE A 311 -14.14 9.49 -6.61
N GLU A 312 -13.62 9.99 -5.48
CA GLU A 312 -14.35 10.02 -4.20
C GLU A 312 -15.42 11.11 -4.14
N LYS A 313 -15.20 12.26 -4.79
CA LYS A 313 -16.13 13.41 -4.73
C LYS A 313 -17.01 13.53 -5.96
N HIS A 314 -16.50 13.17 -7.13
CA HIS A 314 -17.17 13.38 -8.41
C HIS A 314 -17.64 12.07 -9.07
N GLY A 315 -17.39 10.91 -8.45
CA GLY A 315 -17.85 9.62 -8.97
C GLY A 315 -17.27 9.25 -10.33
N ASN A 316 -16.08 9.75 -10.69
CA ASN A 316 -15.51 9.57 -12.02
C ASN A 316 -15.03 8.12 -12.25
N GLY A 317 -15.88 7.32 -12.90
CA GLY A 317 -15.60 5.92 -13.23
C GLY A 317 -14.42 5.74 -14.18
N GLY A 318 -14.19 6.68 -15.12
CA GLY A 318 -13.04 6.62 -16.03
C GLY A 318 -11.70 6.73 -15.30
N ARG A 319 -11.61 7.63 -14.31
CA ARG A 319 -10.43 7.76 -13.44
C ARG A 319 -10.26 6.55 -12.51
N MET A 320 -11.35 5.97 -12.02
CA MET A 320 -11.31 4.72 -11.25
C MET A 320 -10.70 3.59 -12.09
N GLU A 321 -11.16 3.41 -13.32
CA GLU A 321 -10.66 2.35 -14.20
C GLU A 321 -9.20 2.57 -14.62
N ALA A 322 -8.82 3.82 -14.88
CA ALA A 322 -7.43 4.19 -15.09
C ALA A 322 -6.55 3.84 -13.88
N LEU A 323 -7.02 4.12 -12.65
CA LEU A 323 -6.29 3.76 -11.43
C LEU A 323 -6.17 2.24 -11.28
N ARG A 324 -7.26 1.49 -11.51
CA ARG A 324 -7.27 0.02 -11.45
C ARG A 324 -6.24 -0.59 -12.38
N ARG A 325 -6.23 -0.21 -13.66
CA ARG A 325 -5.23 -0.69 -14.63
C ARG A 325 -3.79 -0.39 -14.19
N ARG A 326 -3.58 0.76 -13.56
CA ARG A 326 -2.27 1.18 -13.10
C ARG A 326 -1.76 0.38 -11.89
N VAL A 327 -2.63 0.08 -10.93
CA VAL A 327 -2.26 -0.63 -9.69
C VAL A 327 -2.35 -2.14 -9.80
N ALA A 328 -3.14 -2.68 -10.74
CA ALA A 328 -3.29 -4.11 -10.99
C ALA A 328 -1.96 -4.90 -10.97
N PRO A 329 -0.85 -4.41 -11.57
CA PRO A 329 0.41 -5.12 -11.50
C PRO A 329 1.11 -5.17 -10.15
N LEU A 330 0.78 -4.24 -9.27
CA LEU A 330 1.47 -4.02 -8.01
C LEU A 330 0.65 -4.52 -6.82
N LEU A 331 -0.60 -4.94 -7.04
CA LEU A 331 -1.54 -5.33 -6.01
C LEU A 331 -2.20 -6.66 -6.37
N LEU A 332 -1.94 -7.69 -5.55
CA LEU A 332 -2.61 -8.98 -5.65
C LEU A 332 -3.68 -9.05 -4.55
N ARG A 333 -4.95 -9.14 -4.94
CA ARG A 333 -6.08 -9.26 -4.02
C ARG A 333 -7.01 -10.38 -4.47
N ARG A 334 -7.14 -11.41 -3.62
CA ARG A 334 -8.08 -12.51 -3.80
C ARG A 334 -8.97 -12.64 -2.59
N THR A 335 -10.26 -12.87 -2.82
CA THR A 335 -11.22 -13.11 -1.75
C THR A 335 -11.29 -14.59 -1.40
N LYS A 336 -11.81 -14.93 -0.22
CA LYS A 336 -12.08 -16.34 0.14
C LYS A 336 -12.99 -17.04 -0.86
N GLN A 337 -13.95 -16.31 -1.44
CA GLN A 337 -14.87 -16.86 -2.44
C GLN A 337 -14.15 -17.19 -3.74
N ASP A 338 -13.14 -16.40 -4.12
CA ASP A 338 -12.39 -16.61 -5.37
C ASP A 338 -11.52 -17.87 -5.33
N VAL A 339 -11.00 -18.25 -4.16
CA VAL A 339 -9.92 -19.24 -4.06
C VAL A 339 -10.13 -20.38 -3.07
N ALA A 340 -11.16 -20.29 -2.22
CA ALA A 340 -11.40 -21.25 -1.16
C ALA A 340 -12.87 -21.67 -1.15
N ALA A 341 -13.31 -22.31 -2.24
CA ALA A 341 -14.64 -22.88 -2.40
C ALA A 341 -15.00 -23.92 -1.31
N ASP A 342 -13.97 -24.52 -0.67
CA ASP A 342 -14.13 -25.50 0.41
C ASP A 342 -14.47 -24.88 1.77
N LEU A 343 -14.49 -23.55 1.89
CA LEU A 343 -14.87 -22.90 3.15
C LEU A 343 -16.39 -22.91 3.31
N PRO A 344 -16.92 -23.35 4.47
CA PRO A 344 -18.35 -23.29 4.72
C PRO A 344 -18.84 -21.84 4.69
N ALA A 345 -20.09 -21.64 4.28
CA ALA A 345 -20.71 -20.32 4.26
C ALA A 345 -20.67 -19.68 5.66
N LYS A 346 -20.35 -18.38 5.72
CA LYS A 346 -20.39 -17.63 6.97
C LYS A 346 -21.84 -17.44 7.40
N THR A 347 -22.26 -18.08 8.49
CA THR A 347 -23.57 -17.81 9.11
C THR A 347 -23.46 -16.59 10.03
N LEU A 348 -24.21 -15.54 9.71
CA LEU A 348 -24.37 -14.37 10.57
C LEU A 348 -25.69 -14.49 11.33
N ILE A 349 -25.61 -14.69 12.65
CA ILE A 349 -26.79 -14.75 13.53
C ILE A 349 -26.84 -13.43 14.30
N THR A 350 -27.84 -12.60 13.99
CA THR A 350 -28.07 -11.33 14.71
C THR A 350 -28.98 -11.60 15.91
N HIS A 351 -28.43 -11.49 17.12
CA HIS A 351 -29.22 -11.53 18.35
C HIS A 351 -29.66 -10.11 18.74
N HIS A 352 -30.97 -9.89 18.77
CA HIS A 352 -31.56 -8.68 19.33
C HIS A 352 -31.75 -8.89 20.83
N ILE A 353 -31.14 -8.01 21.63
CA ILE A 353 -31.18 -8.06 23.09
C ILE A 353 -31.85 -6.78 23.59
N ASP A 354 -32.93 -6.92 24.33
CA ASP A 354 -33.58 -5.79 24.97
C ASP A 354 -32.81 -5.33 26.21
N LEU A 355 -32.69 -4.01 26.41
CA LEU A 355 -32.13 -3.47 27.64
C LEU A 355 -33.04 -3.84 28.82
N GLY A 356 -32.45 -4.41 29.87
CA GLY A 356 -33.12 -4.64 31.14
C GLY A 356 -33.50 -3.31 31.80
N GLU A 357 -34.46 -3.35 32.73
CA GLU A 357 -35.08 -2.17 33.34
C GLU A 357 -34.05 -1.17 33.87
N GLY A 358 -33.18 -1.58 34.81
CA GLY A 358 -32.16 -0.71 35.37
C GLY A 358 -31.10 -0.22 34.36
N GLN A 359 -30.82 -0.99 33.31
CA GLN A 359 -29.90 -0.56 32.24
C GLN A 359 -30.58 0.46 31.30
N ARG A 360 -31.89 0.31 31.05
CA ARG A 360 -32.70 1.25 30.26
C ARG A 360 -32.84 2.59 30.97
N ASP A 361 -33.04 2.58 32.28
CA ASP A 361 -33.11 3.80 33.08
C ASP A 361 -31.79 4.58 33.02
N LEU A 362 -30.67 3.88 33.18
CA LEU A 362 -29.34 4.48 33.01
C LEU A 362 -29.15 5.03 31.60
N TYR A 363 -29.56 4.28 30.58
CA TYR A 363 -29.44 4.69 29.18
C TYR A 363 -30.20 6.00 28.92
N GLU A 364 -31.46 6.08 29.36
CA GLU A 364 -32.28 7.29 29.19
C GLU A 364 -31.74 8.48 29.99
N ALA A 365 -31.23 8.25 31.21
CA ALA A 365 -30.59 9.30 32.00
C ALA A 365 -29.34 9.85 31.31
N VAL A 366 -28.45 8.97 30.83
CA VAL A 366 -27.25 9.36 30.08
C VAL A 366 -27.64 10.04 28.78
N ARG A 367 -28.62 9.53 28.03
CA ARG A 367 -29.12 10.11 26.77
C ARG A 367 -29.59 11.53 26.94
N LYS A 368 -30.43 11.79 27.95
CA LYS A 368 -30.94 13.15 28.23
C LYS A 368 -29.81 14.11 28.59
N LEU A 369 -28.86 13.66 29.43
CA LEU A 369 -27.72 14.48 29.82
C LEU A 369 -26.84 14.84 28.62
N VAL A 370 -26.46 13.86 27.81
CA VAL A 370 -25.54 14.09 26.69
C VAL A 370 -26.22 14.80 25.51
N ASP A 371 -27.53 14.61 25.29
CA ASP A 371 -28.29 15.36 24.26
C ASP A 371 -28.30 16.86 24.56
N GLY A 372 -28.53 17.25 25.82
CA GLY A 372 -28.44 18.65 26.24
C GLY A 372 -27.06 19.26 25.98
N GLN A 373 -26.00 18.56 26.41
CA GLN A 373 -24.61 19.00 26.22
C GLN A 373 -24.23 19.13 24.74
N VAL A 374 -24.64 18.16 23.92
CA VAL A 374 -24.37 18.16 22.47
C VAL A 374 -25.09 19.33 21.80
N ARG A 375 -26.37 19.55 22.09
CA ARG A 375 -27.14 20.66 21.50
C ARG A 375 -26.56 22.03 21.86
N GLU A 376 -26.19 22.23 23.12
CA GLU A 376 -25.61 23.49 23.59
C GLU A 376 -24.27 23.77 22.89
N GLU A 377 -23.39 22.77 22.80
CA GLU A 377 -22.09 22.96 22.14
C GLU A 377 -22.24 23.19 20.63
N ILE A 378 -23.17 22.48 19.96
CA ILE A 378 -23.45 22.68 18.54
C ILE A 378 -23.99 24.10 18.30
N ALA A 379 -24.89 24.59 19.16
CA ALA A 379 -25.39 25.96 19.07
C ALA A 379 -24.27 26.99 19.26
N ARG A 380 -23.30 26.69 20.13
CA ARG A 380 -22.19 27.60 20.47
C ARG A 380 -21.09 27.68 19.40
N ARG A 381 -20.70 26.53 18.83
CA ARG A 381 -19.49 26.43 17.98
C ARG A 381 -19.75 25.82 16.61
N GLY A 382 -20.96 25.36 16.34
CA GLY A 382 -21.30 24.64 15.13
C GLY A 382 -20.79 23.20 15.13
N ILE A 383 -21.47 22.35 14.36
CA ILE A 383 -21.28 20.88 14.40
C ILE A 383 -19.84 20.42 14.08
N ALA A 384 -19.12 21.16 13.23
CA ALA A 384 -17.75 20.83 12.83
C ALA A 384 -16.75 20.90 14.00
N LEU A 385 -16.95 21.86 14.92
CA LEU A 385 -16.09 22.06 16.08
C LEU A 385 -16.55 21.24 17.30
N SER A 386 -17.80 20.78 17.33
CA SER A 386 -18.38 19.96 18.42
C SER A 386 -18.12 18.45 18.28
N ARG A 387 -17.35 18.00 17.28
CA ARG A 387 -17.18 16.58 16.94
C ARG A 387 -16.70 15.72 18.12
N ILE A 388 -15.81 16.25 18.96
CA ILE A 388 -15.28 15.52 20.14
C ILE A 388 -16.39 15.23 21.15
N ILE A 389 -17.25 16.20 21.42
CA ILE A 389 -18.37 16.08 22.38
C ILE A 389 -19.42 15.09 21.87
N VAL A 390 -19.72 15.12 20.57
CA VAL A 390 -20.62 14.13 19.94
C VAL A 390 -20.06 12.72 20.06
N LEU A 391 -18.76 12.52 19.82
CA LEU A 391 -18.13 11.21 19.96
C LEU A 391 -18.12 10.71 21.41
N ASP A 392 -17.89 11.58 22.39
CA ASP A 392 -17.97 11.25 23.82
C ASP A 392 -19.40 10.87 24.23
N ALA A 393 -20.41 11.59 23.76
CA ALA A 393 -21.81 11.27 23.98
C ALA A 393 -22.19 9.88 23.44
N LEU A 394 -21.81 9.58 22.19
CA LEU A 394 -22.04 8.27 21.58
C LEU A 394 -21.28 7.15 22.30
N LEU A 395 -20.05 7.42 22.75
CA LEU A 395 -19.24 6.47 23.51
C LEU A 395 -19.93 6.10 24.82
N LYS A 396 -20.42 7.09 25.58
CA LYS A 396 -21.15 6.85 26.84
C LYS A 396 -22.41 6.03 26.63
N LEU A 397 -23.21 6.34 25.61
CA LEU A 397 -24.39 5.54 25.28
C LEU A 397 -24.03 4.10 24.89
N ARG A 398 -22.97 3.94 24.09
CA ARG A 398 -22.46 2.61 23.70
C ARG A 398 -21.95 1.82 24.90
N GLN A 399 -21.29 2.48 25.85
CA GLN A 399 -20.84 1.87 27.10
C GLN A 399 -22.03 1.32 27.89
N VAL A 400 -23.10 2.12 28.09
CA VAL A 400 -24.32 1.64 28.75
C VAL A 400 -24.88 0.42 28.03
N CYS A 401 -24.97 0.42 26.71
CA CYS A 401 -25.46 -0.72 25.93
C CYS A 401 -24.54 -1.96 25.99
N CYS A 402 -23.27 -1.81 26.33
CA CYS A 402 -22.35 -2.94 26.53
C CYS A 402 -22.46 -3.49 27.94
N ASP A 403 -22.29 -2.63 28.94
CA ASP A 403 -22.46 -2.95 30.35
C ASP A 403 -22.64 -1.64 31.16
N PRO A 404 -23.65 -1.53 32.04
CA PRO A 404 -23.87 -0.36 32.89
C PRO A 404 -22.63 0.11 33.67
N HIS A 405 -21.74 -0.81 34.06
CA HIS A 405 -20.56 -0.51 34.87
C HIS A 405 -19.44 0.20 34.11
N LEU A 406 -19.49 0.23 32.77
CA LEU A 406 -18.47 0.90 31.95
C LEU A 406 -18.59 2.42 31.98
N VAL A 407 -19.76 2.95 32.36
CA VAL A 407 -19.97 4.40 32.47
C VAL A 407 -19.55 4.87 33.84
N LYS A 408 -18.62 5.82 33.89
CA LYS A 408 -18.21 6.46 35.13
C LYS A 408 -19.29 7.42 35.61
N THR A 409 -20.02 7.01 36.65
CA THR A 409 -21.00 7.82 37.37
C THR A 409 -20.50 8.12 38.79
N ALA A 410 -21.01 9.19 39.41
CA ALA A 410 -20.64 9.57 40.77
C ALA A 410 -21.03 8.52 41.84
N ARG A 411 -22.00 7.65 41.52
CA ARG A 411 -22.38 6.46 42.29
C ARG A 411 -22.33 5.25 41.38
N ARG A 412 -21.88 4.11 41.88
CA ARG A 412 -21.90 2.84 41.13
C ARG A 412 -23.36 2.48 40.83
N TRP A 413 -23.68 2.34 39.55
CA TRP A 413 -25.02 1.93 39.12
C TRP A 413 -25.10 0.42 39.15
N ASP A 414 -25.81 -0.13 40.14
CA ASP A 414 -25.93 -1.57 40.36
C ASP A 414 -27.10 -2.15 39.55
N ALA A 415 -26.93 -2.16 38.22
CA ALA A 415 -27.85 -2.84 37.32
C ALA A 415 -27.10 -3.91 36.53
N PRO A 416 -27.67 -5.12 36.39
CA PRO A 416 -27.06 -6.16 35.57
C PRO A 416 -27.09 -5.76 34.09
N SER A 417 -26.07 -6.19 33.33
CA SER A 417 -26.09 -6.07 31.87
C SER A 417 -27.10 -7.04 31.27
N ALA A 418 -27.83 -6.59 30.25
CA ALA A 418 -28.66 -7.44 29.41
C ALA A 418 -27.85 -8.36 28.49
N LYS A 419 -26.56 -8.05 28.25
CA LYS A 419 -25.62 -8.91 27.53
C LYS A 419 -24.99 -9.88 28.51
N ARG A 420 -25.66 -11.00 28.77
CA ARG A 420 -25.13 -12.11 29.58
C ARG A 420 -24.44 -13.16 28.71
#